data_AF-A0A2P2D137-F1
#
_entry.id   AF-A0A2P2D137-F1
#
_cell.length_a   1.000
_cell.length_b   1.000
_cell.length_c   1.000
_cell.angle_alpha   90.00
_cell.angle_beta   90.00
_cell.angle_gamma   90.00
#
_symmetry.space_group_name_H-M   'P 1'
#
loop_
_entity.id
_entity.type
_entity.pdbx_description
1 polymer ?
#
loop_
_entity_poly.entity_id
_entity_poly.type
_entity_poly.pdbx_seq_one_letter_code
_entity_poly.pdbx_strand_id
1 'polypeptide(L)'
;MKLLISSKLHKKILILLLGLLIWTGSSHADSTFTNLTDQEQIRTFHNVTERIRCICIPSIAIKSCSFNNCTVSAKLKLFIENRIRAGESADVIVDKMIHGFGQDVVSDPIIAKFIETGNQGMAQGVIMGFGPDILAKPDSSWIDFSIAAAAAFGILLIYLYLKRRTAPKAAIATESENHSSFDKYISEIEEKQK
;
A
#
# COMPACT_ATOMS: atom_id res chain seq x y z
N MET A 1 -24.21 -23.88 -30.33
CA MET A 1 -24.55 -22.74 -29.45
C MET A 1 -23.34 -21.80 -29.40
N LYS A 2 -23.30 -20.79 -30.28
CA LYS A 2 -22.18 -19.83 -30.41
C LYS A 2 -22.36 -18.72 -29.37
N LEU A 3 -21.47 -18.66 -28.38
CA LEU A 3 -21.36 -17.52 -27.46
C LEU A 3 -20.80 -16.31 -28.23
N LEU A 4 -21.70 -15.54 -28.87
CA LEU A 4 -21.42 -14.22 -29.43
C LEU A 4 -21.23 -13.22 -28.29
N ILE A 5 -20.05 -13.21 -27.69
CA ILE A 5 -19.66 -12.19 -26.71
C ILE A 5 -19.28 -10.93 -27.48
N SER A 6 -20.24 -9.99 -27.55
CA SER A 6 -20.12 -8.70 -28.22
C SER A 6 -18.92 -7.89 -27.70
N SER A 7 -18.14 -7.28 -28.61
CA SER A 7 -17.02 -6.37 -28.28
C SER A 7 -17.43 -5.19 -27.38
N LYS A 8 -18.71 -4.81 -27.39
CA LYS A 8 -19.28 -3.81 -26.47
C LYS A 8 -19.32 -4.30 -25.02
N LEU A 9 -19.42 -5.62 -24.79
CA LEU A 9 -19.45 -6.22 -23.46
C LEU A 9 -18.07 -6.17 -22.79
N HIS A 10 -16.99 -6.36 -23.54
CA HIS A 10 -15.62 -6.23 -23.02
C HIS A 10 -15.27 -4.79 -22.63
N LYS A 11 -15.69 -3.78 -23.42
CA LYS A 11 -15.54 -2.37 -23.02
C LYS A 11 -16.31 -2.04 -21.73
N LYS A 12 -17.54 -2.54 -21.59
CA LYS A 12 -18.34 -2.32 -20.37
C LYS A 12 -17.74 -3.01 -19.16
N ILE A 13 -17.25 -4.25 -19.30
CA ILE A 13 -16.58 -4.98 -18.20
C ILE A 13 -15.27 -4.30 -17.80
N LEU A 14 -14.47 -3.80 -18.77
CA LEU A 14 -13.24 -3.07 -18.48
C LEU A 14 -13.50 -1.75 -17.74
N ILE A 15 -14.51 -0.98 -18.17
CA ILE A 15 -14.92 0.26 -17.51
C ILE A 15 -15.45 0.00 -16.10
N LEU A 16 -16.19 -1.11 -15.91
CA LEU A 16 -16.74 -1.48 -14.61
C LEU A 16 -15.65 -1.99 -13.64
N LEU A 17 -14.64 -2.70 -14.14
CA LEU A 17 -13.43 -3.06 -13.38
C LEU A 17 -12.56 -1.84 -13.02
N LEU A 18 -12.38 -0.90 -13.96
CA LEU A 18 -11.68 0.36 -13.68
C LEU A 18 -12.43 1.20 -12.65
N GLY A 19 -13.76 1.26 -12.76
CA GLY A 19 -14.62 1.98 -11.80
C GLY A 19 -14.59 1.38 -10.40
N LEU A 20 -14.49 0.05 -10.27
CA LEU A 20 -14.36 -0.61 -8.97
C LEU A 20 -13.01 -0.32 -8.30
N LEU A 21 -11.93 -0.22 -9.09
CA LEU A 21 -10.57 0.10 -8.61
C LEU A 21 -10.42 1.55 -8.13
N ILE A 22 -11.27 2.47 -8.61
CA ILE A 22 -11.26 3.88 -8.18
C ILE A 22 -12.09 4.07 -6.89
N TRP A 23 -13.01 3.13 -6.58
CA TRP A 23 -13.86 3.21 -5.38
C TRP A 23 -13.15 2.70 -4.10
N THR A 24 -11.99 2.06 -4.19
CA THR A 24 -11.23 1.71 -2.98
C THR A 24 -10.57 2.97 -2.43
N GLY A 25 -11.34 3.79 -1.72
CA GLY A 25 -10.82 4.85 -0.88
C GLY A 25 -9.76 4.26 0.06
N SER A 26 -8.71 5.04 0.32
CA SER A 26 -7.62 4.70 1.22
C SER A 26 -8.15 4.47 2.63
N SER A 27 -8.62 3.26 2.91
CA SER A 27 -8.89 2.79 4.26
C SER A 27 -7.54 2.60 4.93
N HIS A 28 -6.99 3.70 5.49
CA HIS A 28 -5.88 3.61 6.42
C HIS A 28 -6.41 2.94 7.68
N ALA A 29 -6.15 1.65 7.82
CA ALA A 29 -6.40 0.94 9.06
C ALA A 29 -5.38 1.44 10.09
N ASP A 30 -5.82 2.30 11.01
CA ASP A 30 -4.97 2.74 12.11
C ASP A 30 -4.74 1.58 13.08
N SER A 31 -3.52 1.07 13.13
CA SER A 31 -3.12 -0.04 13.99
C SER A 31 -2.79 0.38 15.43
N THR A 32 -2.90 1.66 15.77
CA THR A 32 -2.53 2.19 17.09
C THR A 32 -3.75 2.60 17.90
N PHE A 33 -3.82 2.09 19.13
CA PHE A 33 -4.85 2.42 20.11
C PHE A 33 -4.42 3.63 20.95
N THR A 34 -5.39 4.48 21.31
CA THR A 34 -5.22 5.60 22.23
C THR A 34 -6.39 5.68 23.20
N ASN A 35 -6.15 6.21 24.40
CA ASN A 35 -7.18 6.49 25.40
C ASN A 35 -7.77 7.91 25.28
N LEU A 36 -7.33 8.69 24.28
CA LEU A 36 -7.87 10.01 24.00
C LEU A 36 -9.29 9.89 23.41
N THR A 37 -10.20 10.74 23.86
CA THR A 37 -11.60 10.75 23.40
C THR A 37 -11.92 11.88 22.44
N ASP A 38 -11.15 12.98 22.51
CA ASP A 38 -11.30 14.12 21.64
C ASP A 38 -10.67 13.88 20.26
N GLN A 39 -11.38 14.25 19.19
CA GLN A 39 -10.97 13.96 17.81
C GLN A 39 -9.72 14.75 17.38
N GLU A 40 -9.54 15.97 17.87
CA GLU A 40 -8.33 16.76 17.59
C GLU A 40 -7.11 16.17 18.29
N GLN A 41 -7.28 15.74 19.54
CA GLN A 41 -6.24 15.05 20.30
C GLN A 41 -5.87 13.71 19.66
N ILE A 42 -6.85 12.94 19.19
CA ILE A 42 -6.63 11.68 18.47
C ILE A 42 -5.83 11.92 17.17
N ARG A 43 -6.20 12.94 16.38
CA ARG A 43 -5.44 13.31 15.17
C ARG A 43 -4.01 13.72 15.49
N THR A 44 -3.82 14.50 16.56
CA THR A 44 -2.49 14.90 17.04
C THR A 44 -1.67 13.67 17.44
N PHE A 45 -2.27 12.73 18.15
CA PHE A 45 -1.64 11.48 18.53
C PHE A 45 -1.20 10.65 17.32
N HIS A 46 -2.06 10.48 16.32
CA HIS A 46 -1.70 9.77 15.09
C HIS A 46 -0.58 10.47 14.33
N ASN A 47 -0.59 11.81 14.25
CA ASN A 47 0.46 12.58 13.61
C ASN A 47 1.83 12.37 14.28
N VAL A 48 1.88 12.45 15.62
CA VAL A 48 3.13 12.18 16.36
C VAL A 48 3.59 10.75 16.17
N THR A 49 2.70 9.77 16.36
CA THR A 49 3.07 8.35 16.31
C THR A 49 3.43 7.84 14.92
N GLU A 50 3.01 8.53 13.87
CA GLU A 50 3.42 8.29 12.49
C GLU A 50 4.83 8.82 12.20
N ARG A 51 5.21 9.95 12.82
CA ARG A 51 6.50 10.63 12.60
C ARG A 51 7.63 10.09 13.46
N ILE A 52 7.33 9.42 14.56
CA ILE A 52 8.31 8.92 15.53
C ILE A 52 8.40 7.40 15.41
N ARG A 53 9.63 6.87 15.32
CA ARG A 53 9.90 5.42 15.34
C ARG A 53 10.04 4.87 16.76
N CYS A 54 9.70 3.61 16.96
CA CYS A 54 10.08 2.90 18.18
C CYS A 54 11.60 2.68 18.20
N ILE A 55 12.19 2.84 19.38
CA ILE A 55 13.60 2.48 19.62
C ILE A 55 13.74 0.96 19.83
N CYS A 56 12.62 0.27 20.04
CA CYS A 56 12.54 -1.17 20.04
C CYS A 56 12.75 -1.77 18.63
N ILE A 57 13.27 -2.99 18.56
CA ILE A 57 13.37 -3.75 17.31
C ILE A 57 12.02 -4.44 17.03
N PRO A 58 11.50 -4.39 15.78
CA PRO A 58 12.01 -3.65 14.63
C PRO A 58 11.67 -2.16 14.75
N SER A 59 12.63 -1.27 14.43
CA SER A 59 12.51 0.18 14.62
C SER A 59 11.56 0.83 13.60
N ILE A 60 10.27 0.52 13.73
CA ILE A 60 9.16 0.97 12.88
C ILE A 60 8.46 2.19 13.49
N ALA A 61 7.64 2.90 12.71
CA ALA A 61 6.77 3.96 13.24
C ALA A 61 5.95 3.45 14.43
N ILE A 62 5.80 4.27 15.48
CA ILE A 62 5.05 3.90 16.70
C ILE A 62 3.60 3.53 16.35
N LYS A 63 3.02 4.22 15.35
CA LYS A 63 1.70 3.94 14.78
C LYS A 63 1.55 2.48 14.31
N SER A 64 2.59 1.92 13.73
CA SER A 64 2.60 0.56 13.16
C SER A 64 2.91 -0.52 14.20
N CYS A 65 3.27 -0.14 15.44
CA CYS A 65 3.55 -1.08 16.50
C CYS A 65 2.26 -1.65 17.11
N SER A 66 1.96 -2.91 16.79
CA SER A 66 0.80 -3.67 17.28
C SER A 66 0.99 -4.26 18.69
N PHE A 67 2.20 -4.18 19.26
CA PHE A 67 2.49 -4.67 20.60
C PHE A 67 1.95 -3.71 21.66
N ASN A 68 0.67 -3.85 21.99
CA ASN A 68 0.01 -3.05 23.02
C ASN A 68 0.64 -3.24 24.42
N ASN A 69 1.35 -4.35 24.65
CA ASN A 69 2.05 -4.65 25.91
C ASN A 69 3.57 -4.43 25.85
N CYS A 70 4.11 -3.83 24.79
CA CYS A 70 5.52 -3.50 24.74
C CYS A 70 5.85 -2.42 25.78
N THR A 71 6.80 -2.71 26.67
CA THR A 71 7.18 -1.80 27.76
C THR A 71 7.65 -0.44 27.27
N VAL A 72 8.21 -0.36 26.06
CA VAL A 72 8.69 0.89 25.47
C VAL A 72 7.58 1.60 24.71
N SER A 73 7.04 0.99 23.65
CA SER A 73 6.09 1.68 22.77
C SER A 73 4.77 2.01 23.47
N ALA A 74 4.25 1.15 24.34
CA ALA A 74 3.00 1.41 25.06
C ALA A 74 3.17 2.57 26.05
N LYS A 75 4.28 2.59 26.81
CA LYS A 75 4.58 3.70 27.72
C LYS A 75 4.82 5.00 26.95
N LEU A 76 5.57 4.96 25.85
CA LEU A 76 5.82 6.16 25.04
C LEU A 76 4.53 6.73 24.44
N LYS A 77 3.59 5.87 24.01
CA LYS A 77 2.23 6.28 23.60
C LYS A 77 1.52 7.02 24.74
N LEU A 78 1.50 6.47 25.96
CA LEU A 78 0.90 7.14 27.12
C LEU A 78 1.57 8.48 27.46
N PHE A 79 2.90 8.55 27.33
CA PHE A 79 3.63 9.81 27.51
C PHE A 79 3.22 10.85 26.47
N ILE A 80 3.11 10.47 25.20
CA ILE A 80 2.62 11.35 24.12
C ILE A 80 1.19 11.80 24.42
N GLU A 81 0.30 10.91 24.86
CA GLU A 81 -1.05 11.30 25.28
C GLU A 81 -1.03 12.32 26.42
N ASN A 82 -0.14 12.19 27.40
CA ASN A 82 -0.02 13.17 28.48
C ASN A 82 0.42 14.55 27.96
N ARG A 83 1.34 14.60 26.99
CA ARG A 83 1.76 15.86 26.35
C ARG A 83 0.62 16.50 25.57
N ILE A 84 -0.16 15.70 24.86
CA ILE A 84 -1.35 16.17 24.13
C ILE A 84 -2.41 16.71 25.10
N ARG A 85 -2.65 16.02 26.23
CA ARG A 85 -3.56 16.51 27.29
C ARG A 85 -3.06 17.81 27.93
N ALA A 86 -1.74 18.03 27.96
CA ALA A 86 -1.13 19.28 28.39
C ALA A 86 -1.23 20.41 27.34
N GLY A 87 -1.84 20.16 26.17
CA GLY A 87 -2.05 21.13 25.11
C GLY A 87 -0.88 21.27 24.13
N GLU A 88 0.09 20.35 24.15
CA GLU A 88 1.21 20.38 23.19
C GLU A 88 0.76 19.90 21.80
N SER A 89 1.18 20.60 20.75
CA SER A 89 0.92 20.22 19.36
C SER A 89 1.86 19.10 18.88
N ALA A 90 1.50 18.44 17.78
CA ALA A 90 2.32 17.36 17.22
C ALA A 90 3.75 17.82 16.88
N ASP A 91 3.90 19.02 16.31
CA ASP A 91 5.22 19.56 15.96
C ASP A 91 6.07 19.82 17.20
N VAL A 92 5.49 20.37 18.26
CA VAL A 92 6.20 20.61 19.52
C VAL A 92 6.64 19.29 20.16
N ILE A 93 5.76 18.28 20.18
CA ILE A 93 6.10 16.97 20.74
C ILE A 93 7.20 16.30 19.93
N VAL A 94 7.14 16.33 18.60
CA VAL A 94 8.17 15.76 17.72
C VAL A 94 9.50 16.50 17.88
N ASP A 95 9.48 17.82 17.94
CA ASP A 95 10.68 18.64 18.16
C ASP A 95 11.34 18.30 19.50
N LYS A 96 10.56 18.22 20.58
CA LYS A 96 11.06 17.82 21.91
C LYS A 96 11.51 16.36 21.97
N MET A 97 10.96 15.46 21.14
CA MET A 97 11.49 14.09 21.03
C MET A 97 12.89 14.07 20.40
N ILE A 98 13.20 15.02 19.51
CA ILE A 98 14.52 15.15 18.89
C ILE A 98 15.50 15.84 19.85
N HIS A 99 15.08 16.96 20.44
CA HIS A 99 15.96 17.89 21.17
C HIS A 99 15.89 17.78 22.70
N GLY A 100 14.90 17.06 23.23
CA GLY A 100 14.69 16.85 24.65
C GLY A 100 13.53 17.67 25.22
N PHE A 101 12.85 17.08 26.20
CA PHE A 101 11.79 17.74 26.98
C PHE A 101 12.33 18.52 28.19
N GLY A 102 13.62 18.36 28.52
CA GLY A 102 14.23 18.96 29.70
C GLY A 102 14.00 18.16 30.99
N GLN A 103 14.63 18.58 32.09
CA GLN A 103 14.60 17.85 33.37
C GLN A 103 13.23 17.84 34.05
N ASP A 104 12.38 18.83 33.77
CA ASP A 104 11.05 18.93 34.39
C ASP A 104 10.15 17.73 34.04
N VAL A 105 10.42 17.06 32.91
CA VAL A 105 9.68 15.89 32.43
C VAL A 105 9.87 14.66 33.32
N VAL A 106 10.87 14.64 34.20
CA VAL A 106 11.10 13.54 35.16
C VAL A 106 9.91 13.36 36.11
N SER A 107 9.15 14.43 36.35
CA SER A 107 7.90 14.39 37.12
C SER A 107 6.75 13.67 36.42
N ASP A 108 6.83 13.42 35.10
CA ASP A 108 5.81 12.66 34.40
C ASP A 108 5.81 11.20 34.90
N PRO A 109 4.66 10.65 35.33
CA PRO A 109 4.59 9.30 35.89
C PRO A 109 5.15 8.21 34.96
N ILE A 110 5.09 8.43 33.64
CA ILE A 110 5.63 7.48 32.67
C ILE A 110 7.16 7.48 32.69
N ILE A 111 7.77 8.67 32.77
CA ILE A 111 9.23 8.85 32.79
C ILE A 111 9.80 8.37 34.12
N ALA A 112 9.16 8.72 35.24
CA ALA A 112 9.50 8.18 36.56
C ALA A 112 9.50 6.65 36.55
N LYS A 113 8.47 6.03 35.95
CA LYS A 113 8.40 4.57 35.85
C LYS A 113 9.48 3.97 34.93
N PHE A 114 9.98 4.69 33.92
CA PHE A 114 11.14 4.21 33.15
C PHE A 114 12.40 4.19 34.01
N ILE A 115 12.64 5.24 34.80
CA ILE A 115 13.77 5.35 35.73
C ILE A 115 13.71 4.22 36.77
N GLU A 116 12.55 4.03 37.41
CA GLU A 116 12.33 2.98 38.43
C GLU A 116 12.57 1.57 37.89
N THR A 117 12.16 1.30 36.65
CA THR A 117 12.36 0.00 36.00
C THR A 117 13.78 -0.21 35.44
N GLY A 118 14.71 0.71 35.70
CA GLY A 118 16.08 0.64 35.22
C GLY A 118 16.26 0.94 33.73
N ASN A 119 15.22 1.44 33.05
CA ASN A 119 15.28 1.82 31.64
C ASN A 119 15.79 3.26 31.45
N GLN A 120 17.02 3.50 31.93
CA GLN A 120 17.64 4.82 31.96
C GLN A 120 17.84 5.40 30.56
N GLY A 121 18.16 4.56 29.56
CA GLY A 121 18.32 5.03 28.18
C GLY A 121 17.05 5.65 27.59
N MET A 122 15.88 5.08 27.91
CA MET A 122 14.60 5.63 27.48
C MET A 122 14.28 6.95 28.20
N ALA A 123 14.43 6.98 29.53
CA ALA A 123 14.19 8.20 30.30
C ALA A 123 15.12 9.33 29.84
N GLN A 124 16.42 9.04 29.69
CA GLN A 124 17.41 10.02 29.27
C GLN A 124 17.16 10.51 27.85
N GLY A 125 16.73 9.64 26.93
CA GLY A 125 16.40 10.06 25.57
C GLY A 125 15.16 10.96 25.50
N VAL A 126 14.18 10.81 26.41
CA VAL A 126 13.09 11.80 26.51
C VAL A 126 13.59 13.12 27.11
N ILE A 127 14.43 13.07 28.14
CA ILE A 127 14.93 14.26 28.83
C ILE A 127 15.86 15.09 27.93
N MET A 128 16.84 14.45 27.30
CA MET A 128 17.90 15.10 26.50
C MET A 128 17.66 15.07 24.99
N GLY A 129 16.66 14.33 24.53
CA GLY A 129 16.39 14.13 23.12
C GLY A 129 16.99 12.84 22.58
N PHE A 130 16.28 12.21 21.65
CA PHE A 130 16.73 11.01 20.95
C PHE A 130 17.57 11.31 19.70
N GLY A 131 17.65 12.58 19.29
CA GLY A 131 18.27 13.00 18.04
C GLY A 131 17.39 12.76 16.81
N PRO A 132 17.84 13.19 15.61
CA PRO A 132 17.03 13.18 14.39
C PRO A 132 16.68 11.78 13.90
N ASP A 133 17.45 10.77 14.31
CA ASP A 133 17.21 9.37 13.95
C ASP A 133 15.91 8.83 14.56
N ILE A 134 15.31 9.49 15.55
CA ILE A 134 14.01 9.10 16.09
C ILE A 134 12.86 9.25 15.09
N LEU A 135 13.09 9.99 14.00
CA LEU A 135 12.10 10.16 12.95
C LEU A 135 11.86 8.85 12.20
N ALA A 136 10.59 8.52 12.03
CA ALA A 136 10.17 7.42 11.18
C ALA A 136 10.50 7.78 9.73
N LYS A 137 11.16 6.85 9.04
CA LYS A 137 11.31 6.95 7.59
C LYS A 137 9.97 6.54 6.97
N PRO A 138 9.53 7.22 5.90
CA PRO A 138 8.32 6.82 5.19
C PRO A 138 8.48 5.36 4.76
N ASP A 139 7.38 4.60 4.82
CA ASP A 139 7.36 3.24 4.33
C ASP A 139 7.87 3.22 2.88
N SER A 140 8.61 2.16 2.54
CA SER A 140 9.33 2.09 1.27
C SER A 140 8.35 2.16 0.10
N SER A 141 8.36 3.28 -0.64
CA SER A 141 7.58 3.50 -1.86
C SER A 141 7.86 2.45 -2.95
N TRP A 142 8.94 1.68 -2.81
CA TRP A 142 9.23 0.52 -3.64
C TRP A 142 8.15 -0.57 -3.55
N ILE A 143 7.52 -0.75 -2.39
CA ILE A 143 6.44 -1.74 -2.20
C ILE A 143 5.23 -1.34 -3.05
N ASP A 144 4.80 -0.08 -2.93
CA ASP A 144 3.68 0.45 -3.72
C ASP A 144 3.95 0.37 -5.22
N PHE A 145 5.17 0.74 -5.63
CA PHE A 145 5.61 0.61 -7.01
C PHE A 145 5.58 -0.85 -7.50
N SER A 146 6.05 -1.79 -6.67
CA SER A 146 6.08 -3.21 -7.02
C SER A 146 4.66 -3.78 -7.18
N ILE A 147 3.73 -3.40 -6.30
CA ILE A 147 2.32 -3.80 -6.40
C ILE A 147 1.68 -3.21 -7.66
N ALA A 148 1.92 -1.92 -7.94
CA ALA A 148 1.41 -1.27 -9.14
C ALA A 148 1.96 -1.90 -10.42
N ALA A 149 3.27 -2.20 -10.45
CA ALA A 149 3.92 -2.86 -11.57
C ALA A 149 3.36 -4.28 -11.79
N ALA A 150 3.19 -5.05 -10.71
CA ALA A 150 2.60 -6.39 -10.79
C ALA A 150 1.15 -6.35 -11.30
N ALA A 151 0.35 -5.39 -10.83
CA ALA A 151 -1.02 -5.19 -11.30
C ALA A 151 -1.06 -4.83 -12.79
N ALA A 152 -0.23 -3.89 -13.24
CA ALA A 152 -0.12 -3.50 -14.64
C ALA A 152 0.30 -4.68 -15.53
N PHE A 153 1.27 -5.49 -15.07
CA PHE A 153 1.74 -6.66 -15.79
C PHE A 153 0.65 -7.74 -15.87
N GLY A 154 -0.09 -7.96 -14.80
CA GLY A 154 -1.24 -8.88 -14.78
C GLY A 154 -2.31 -8.48 -15.80
N ILE A 155 -2.67 -7.20 -15.85
CA ILE A 155 -3.63 -6.67 -16.83
C ILE A 155 -3.10 -6.86 -18.26
N LEU A 156 -1.82 -6.57 -18.51
CA LEU A 156 -1.20 -6.74 -19.82
C LEU A 156 -1.23 -8.20 -20.29
N LEU A 157 -0.89 -9.14 -19.40
CA LEU A 157 -0.92 -10.57 -19.71
C LEU A 157 -2.34 -11.06 -20.02
N ILE A 158 -3.34 -10.62 -19.25
CA ILE A 158 -4.76 -10.92 -19.52
C ILE A 158 -5.17 -10.37 -20.89
N TYR A 159 -4.80 -9.12 -21.19
CA TYR A 159 -5.08 -8.51 -22.50
C TYR A 159 -4.46 -9.29 -23.66
N LEU A 160 -3.17 -9.64 -23.56
CA LEU A 160 -2.47 -10.39 -24.60
C LEU A 160 -3.04 -11.81 -24.77
N TYR A 161 -3.40 -12.46 -23.65
CA TYR A 161 -4.04 -13.78 -23.67
C TYR A 161 -5.39 -13.75 -24.39
N LEU A 162 -6.24 -12.77 -24.09
CA LEU A 162 -7.54 -12.61 -24.75
C LEU A 162 -7.38 -12.20 -26.22
N LYS A 163 -6.42 -11.32 -26.55
CA LYS A 163 -6.12 -10.93 -27.93
C LYS A 163 -5.67 -12.12 -28.77
N ARG A 164 -4.85 -13.02 -28.20
CA ARG A 164 -4.41 -14.25 -28.89
C ARG A 164 -5.55 -15.24 -29.14
N ARG A 165 -6.57 -15.28 -28.28
CA ARG A 165 -7.77 -16.13 -28.46
C ARG A 165 -8.85 -15.51 -29.35
N THR A 166 -8.93 -14.19 -29.41
CA THR A 166 -9.94 -13.46 -30.19
C THR A 166 -9.43 -12.97 -31.55
N ALA A 167 -8.13 -13.09 -31.83
CA ALA A 167 -7.62 -13.02 -33.18
C ALA A 167 -8.38 -14.06 -34.03
N PRO A 168 -9.18 -13.64 -35.02
CA PRO A 168 -9.72 -14.59 -35.97
C PRO A 168 -8.51 -15.31 -36.57
N LYS A 169 -8.59 -16.64 -36.68
CA LYS A 169 -7.78 -17.38 -37.65
C LYS A 169 -8.14 -16.82 -39.03
N ALA A 170 -7.56 -15.68 -39.39
CA ALA A 170 -7.68 -15.09 -40.69
C ALA A 170 -6.86 -15.97 -41.63
N ALA A 171 -7.57 -16.80 -42.39
CA ALA A 171 -7.29 -17.05 -43.79
C ALA A 171 -5.84 -17.42 -44.18
N ILE A 172 -5.34 -18.55 -43.68
CA ILE A 172 -4.20 -19.24 -44.32
C ILE A 172 -4.56 -20.72 -44.45
N ALA A 173 -5.54 -21.03 -45.32
CA ALA A 173 -5.76 -22.37 -45.89
C ALA A 173 -6.87 -22.42 -46.96
N THR A 174 -7.26 -21.31 -47.60
CA THR A 174 -8.40 -21.33 -48.53
C THR A 174 -8.19 -20.49 -49.79
N GLU A 175 -6.98 -20.50 -50.35
CA GLU A 175 -6.76 -19.86 -51.67
C GLU A 175 -5.80 -20.62 -52.61
N SER A 176 -5.23 -21.77 -52.22
CA SER A 176 -4.36 -22.54 -53.13
C SER A 176 -4.98 -23.83 -53.70
N GLU A 177 -6.10 -24.31 -53.16
CA GLU A 177 -6.69 -25.59 -53.60
C GLU A 177 -7.72 -25.42 -54.72
N ASN A 178 -8.38 -24.25 -54.79
CA ASN A 178 -9.49 -24.01 -55.71
C ASN A 178 -9.04 -23.70 -57.14
N HIS A 179 -7.82 -23.19 -57.34
CA HIS A 179 -7.30 -22.94 -58.69
C HIS A 179 -6.94 -24.26 -59.39
N SER A 180 -6.35 -25.22 -58.66
CA SER A 180 -5.91 -26.49 -59.24
C SER A 180 -7.07 -27.41 -59.68
N SER A 181 -8.21 -27.36 -58.97
CA SER A 181 -9.37 -28.18 -59.33
C SER A 181 -10.14 -27.60 -60.52
N PHE A 182 -10.18 -26.27 -60.64
CA PHE A 182 -10.81 -25.57 -61.75
C PHE A 182 -10.01 -25.77 -63.04
N ASP A 183 -8.69 -25.60 -63.00
CA ASP A 183 -7.81 -25.81 -64.16
C ASP A 183 -7.87 -27.27 -64.65
N LYS A 184 -7.99 -28.23 -63.71
CA LYS A 184 -8.22 -29.65 -64.05
C LYS A 184 -9.57 -29.89 -64.74
N TYR A 185 -10.64 -29.27 -64.26
CA TYR A 185 -11.97 -29.39 -64.87
C TYR A 185 -12.01 -28.81 -66.29
N ILE A 186 -11.35 -27.67 -66.53
CA ILE A 186 -11.29 -27.06 -67.86
C ILE A 186 -10.52 -27.95 -68.84
N SER A 187 -9.38 -28.52 -68.40
CA SER A 187 -8.60 -29.44 -69.24
C SER A 187 -9.37 -30.72 -69.62
N GLU A 188 -10.20 -31.24 -68.72
CA GLU A 188 -11.00 -32.45 -68.98
C GLU A 188 -12.17 -32.18 -69.95
N ILE A 189 -12.69 -30.94 -69.99
CA ILE A 189 -13.73 -30.53 -70.94
C ILE A 189 -13.13 -30.36 -72.35
N GLU A 190 -11.93 -29.78 -72.47
CA GLU A 190 -11.26 -29.62 -73.78
C GLU A 190 -10.89 -30.96 -74.42
N GLU A 191 -10.48 -31.96 -73.63
CA GLU A 191 -10.12 -33.29 -74.14
C GLU A 191 -11.35 -34.06 -74.68
N LYS A 192 -12.52 -33.89 -74.07
CA LYS A 192 -13.77 -34.58 -74.48
C LYS A 192 -14.48 -33.94 -75.67
N GLN A 193 -14.04 -32.77 -76.12
CA GLN A 193 -14.59 -32.04 -77.27
C GLN A 193 -13.77 -32.27 -78.56
N LYS A 194 -12.74 -33.13 -78.53
CA LYS A 194 -11.86 -33.46 -79.65
C LYS A 194 -12.14 -34.88 -80.18
#